data_AF-A0A914E554-F1
#
_entry.id   AF-A0A914E554-F1
#
_cell.length_a   1.000
_cell.length_b   1.000
_cell.length_c   1.000
_cell.angle_alpha   90.00
_cell.angle_beta   90.00
_cell.angle_gamma   90.00
#
_symmetry.space_group_name_H-M   'P 1'
#
loop_
_entity.id
_entity.type
_entity.pdbx_description
1 polymer ?
#
loop_
_entity_poly.entity_id
_entity_poly.type
_entity_poly.pdbx_seq_one_letter_code
_entity_poly.pdbx_strand_id
1 'polypeptide(L)'
;MLPIIFLLLILFNYEAFGRDIWTPDQAWAWFNSQKYIMGSEYMPAYAVNQLEFFQAETFDADTIDNDLEAYGKLGMNTIRVFMIDVAYTIDPTGFKSRLNTLISIAAKYGIKPTLLFFTPSAIANPVPGKQPLPIPGVESSGWAQTPSANNLMNPSTWPTLETYVKDVVGTFANDSRVLMWDIWNEPDNGLNSTEVSFLDQMLPQAFEWARSVNPIQPLTSSIWNSITSSTGRLQINNSDIVSFHK
;
A
#
# COMPACT_ATOMS: atom_id res chain seq x y z
N MET A 1 11.45 31.24 -51.71
CA MET A 1 11.50 31.42 -50.24
C MET A 1 10.20 30.87 -49.68
N LEU A 2 10.23 29.67 -49.07
CA LEU A 2 9.11 29.16 -48.28
C LEU A 2 9.25 29.68 -46.84
N PRO A 3 8.18 30.14 -46.17
CA PRO A 3 8.25 30.49 -44.76
C PRO A 3 8.18 29.22 -43.92
N ILE A 4 9.18 29.02 -43.07
CA ILE A 4 9.20 28.00 -42.02
C ILE A 4 8.33 28.54 -40.87
N ILE A 5 7.19 27.90 -40.63
CA ILE A 5 6.35 28.17 -39.45
C ILE A 5 6.96 27.40 -38.27
N PHE A 6 7.52 28.13 -37.32
CA PHE A 6 7.92 27.58 -36.02
C PHE A 6 6.67 27.36 -35.17
N LEU A 7 6.32 26.09 -34.93
CA LEU A 7 5.30 25.72 -33.95
C LEU A 7 5.94 25.74 -32.56
N LEU A 8 5.65 26.76 -31.76
CA LEU A 8 6.01 26.76 -30.34
C LEU A 8 5.07 25.81 -29.58
N LEU A 9 5.60 24.65 -29.18
CA LEU A 9 4.97 23.77 -28.20
C LEU A 9 5.11 24.42 -26.82
N ILE A 10 4.03 25.03 -26.33
CA ILE A 10 3.92 25.45 -24.93
C ILE A 10 3.64 24.18 -24.12
N LEU A 11 4.67 23.67 -23.44
CA LEU A 11 4.52 22.64 -22.42
C LEU A 11 3.85 23.28 -21.21
N PHE A 12 2.54 23.06 -21.05
CA PHE A 12 1.88 23.30 -19.77
C PHE A 12 2.37 22.25 -18.79
N ASN A 13 3.24 22.66 -17.85
CA ASN A 13 3.42 21.92 -16.61
C ASN A 13 2.08 22.03 -15.84
N TYR A 14 1.19 21.09 -16.07
CA TYR A 14 0.13 20.82 -15.11
C TYR A 14 0.84 20.29 -13.86
N GLU A 15 1.05 21.14 -12.87
CA GLU A 15 1.10 20.62 -11.51
C GLU A 15 -0.24 19.93 -11.31
N ALA A 16 -0.20 18.60 -11.25
CA ALA A 16 -1.38 17.81 -10.95
C ALA A 16 -1.82 18.21 -9.54
N PHE A 17 -2.80 19.09 -9.44
CA PHE A 17 -3.56 19.23 -8.21
C PHE A 17 -4.13 17.84 -7.91
N GLY A 18 -3.73 17.28 -6.77
CA GLY A 18 -4.26 16.00 -6.29
C GLY A 18 -5.78 16.00 -6.38
N ARG A 19 -6.37 14.88 -6.77
CA ARG A 19 -7.84 14.79 -6.84
C ARG A 19 -8.45 14.97 -5.46
N ASP A 20 -9.71 15.37 -5.40
CA ASP A 20 -10.49 15.35 -4.15
C ASP A 20 -10.80 13.91 -3.70
N ILE A 21 -11.25 13.77 -2.45
CA ILE A 21 -11.84 12.52 -1.95
C ILE A 21 -13.05 12.18 -2.81
N TRP A 22 -13.20 10.90 -3.16
CA TRP A 22 -14.36 10.45 -3.92
C TRP A 22 -15.67 10.80 -3.23
N THR A 23 -16.59 11.35 -4.02
CA THR A 23 -17.98 11.44 -3.64
C THR A 23 -18.58 10.05 -3.44
N PRO A 24 -19.66 9.91 -2.64
CA PRO A 24 -20.36 8.64 -2.49
C PRO A 24 -20.77 8.00 -3.83
N ASP A 25 -21.16 8.81 -4.82
CA ASP A 25 -21.54 8.31 -6.15
C ASP A 25 -20.35 7.70 -6.91
N GLN A 26 -19.17 8.32 -6.82
CA GLN A 26 -17.94 7.76 -7.41
C GLN A 26 -17.54 6.44 -6.72
N ALA A 27 -17.62 6.39 -5.39
CA ALA A 27 -17.35 5.18 -4.61
C ALA A 27 -18.31 4.04 -4.98
N TRP A 28 -19.61 4.32 -5.08
CA TRP A 28 -20.61 3.33 -5.51
C TRP A 28 -20.46 2.92 -6.97
N ALA A 29 -20.14 3.85 -7.87
CA ALA A 29 -19.87 3.52 -9.27
C ALA A 29 -18.68 2.57 -9.40
N TRP A 30 -17.59 2.83 -8.67
CA TRP A 30 -16.45 1.92 -8.62
C TRP A 30 -16.83 0.56 -8.04
N PHE A 31 -17.51 0.53 -6.89
CA PHE A 31 -17.90 -0.71 -6.21
C PHE A 31 -18.79 -1.58 -7.10
N ASN A 32 -19.82 -1.00 -7.72
CA ASN A 32 -20.74 -1.70 -8.61
C ASN A 32 -20.09 -2.20 -9.91
N SER A 33 -18.94 -1.64 -10.28
CA SER A 33 -18.15 -2.12 -11.42
C SER A 33 -17.27 -3.34 -11.10
N GLN A 34 -17.09 -3.67 -9.82
CA GLN A 34 -16.30 -4.84 -9.42
C GLN A 34 -17.14 -6.12 -9.45
N LYS A 35 -16.49 -7.25 -9.71
CA LYS A 35 -17.06 -8.57 -9.33
C LYS A 35 -17.15 -8.63 -7.81
N TYR A 36 -17.98 -9.55 -7.29
CA TYR A 36 -18.00 -9.85 -5.85
C TYR A 36 -16.58 -10.06 -5.33
N ILE A 37 -16.10 -9.16 -4.46
CA ILE A 37 -14.70 -9.12 -4.03
C ILE A 37 -14.49 -10.27 -3.05
N MET A 38 -13.67 -11.24 -3.44
CA MET A 38 -13.34 -12.42 -2.64
C MET A 38 -11.83 -12.65 -2.72
N GLY A 39 -11.17 -12.69 -1.57
CA GLY A 39 -9.73 -12.76 -1.51
C GLY A 39 -9.21 -13.11 -0.13
N SER A 40 -7.91 -12.94 0.05
CA SER A 40 -7.19 -13.17 1.30
C SER A 40 -6.14 -12.09 1.54
N GLU A 41 -5.77 -11.88 2.80
CA GLU A 41 -4.46 -11.33 3.10
C GLU A 41 -3.38 -12.28 2.57
N TYR A 42 -2.32 -11.73 1.98
CA TYR A 42 -1.32 -12.52 1.29
C TYR A 42 0.09 -12.18 1.78
N MET A 43 0.75 -13.22 2.28
CA MET A 43 2.18 -13.34 2.48
C MET A 43 2.60 -14.64 1.80
N PRO A 44 3.65 -14.65 0.96
CA PRO A 44 4.07 -15.89 0.31
C PRO A 44 4.58 -16.87 1.36
N ALA A 45 4.45 -18.16 1.08
CA ALA A 45 4.75 -19.23 2.03
C ALA A 45 6.20 -19.21 2.57
N TYR A 46 7.13 -18.56 1.87
CA TYR A 46 8.54 -18.47 2.27
C TYR A 46 8.85 -17.29 3.22
N ALA A 47 7.98 -16.29 3.33
CA ALA A 47 8.29 -15.03 4.01
C ALA A 47 7.64 -14.97 5.40
N VAL A 48 8.45 -14.64 6.41
CA VAL A 48 7.95 -14.38 7.77
C VAL A 48 7.28 -13.01 7.89
N ASN A 49 7.65 -12.05 7.02
CA ASN A 49 7.12 -10.69 7.02
C ASN A 49 7.33 -10.00 5.66
N GLN A 50 6.85 -8.76 5.55
CA GLN A 50 6.91 -7.91 4.36
C GLN A 50 8.33 -7.62 3.88
N LEU A 51 9.30 -7.55 4.80
CA LEU A 51 10.68 -7.27 4.48
C LEU A 51 11.34 -8.48 3.81
N GLU A 52 11.12 -9.68 4.35
CA GLU A 52 11.54 -10.93 3.69
C GLU A 52 10.79 -11.15 2.36
N PHE A 53 9.54 -10.70 2.25
CA PHE A 53 8.82 -10.76 0.98
C PHE A 53 9.52 -9.93 -0.10
N PHE A 54 9.81 -8.64 0.15
CA PHE A 54 10.20 -7.69 -0.90
C PHE A 54 11.71 -7.42 -1.04
N GLN A 55 12.58 -8.13 -0.32
CA GLN A 55 14.03 -8.04 -0.53
C GLN A 55 14.48 -8.81 -1.78
N ALA A 56 15.54 -8.34 -2.44
CA ALA A 56 16.02 -8.94 -3.67
C ALA A 56 16.53 -10.38 -3.48
N GLU A 57 17.13 -10.65 -2.32
CA GLU A 57 17.77 -11.92 -1.98
C GLU A 57 16.77 -13.04 -1.70
N THR A 58 15.52 -12.68 -1.37
CA THR A 58 14.48 -13.62 -0.92
C THR A 58 13.24 -13.62 -1.79
N PHE A 59 13.06 -12.63 -2.68
CA PHE A 59 11.90 -12.57 -3.57
C PHE A 59 11.86 -13.77 -4.52
N ASP A 60 10.82 -14.60 -4.38
CA ASP A 60 10.63 -15.82 -5.15
C ASP A 60 9.33 -15.75 -5.96
N ALA A 61 9.47 -15.42 -7.25
CA ALA A 61 8.36 -15.31 -8.19
C ALA A 61 7.66 -16.64 -8.46
N ASP A 62 8.37 -17.77 -8.41
CA ASP A 62 7.81 -19.08 -8.71
C ASP A 62 6.90 -19.55 -7.58
N THR A 63 7.29 -19.30 -6.33
CA THR A 63 6.41 -19.56 -5.18
C THR A 63 5.14 -18.69 -5.25
N ILE A 64 5.27 -17.41 -5.58
CA ILE A 64 4.12 -16.51 -5.76
C ILE A 64 3.20 -17.01 -6.89
N ASP A 65 3.73 -17.47 -8.02
CA ASP A 65 2.92 -18.01 -9.12
C ASP A 65 2.14 -19.25 -8.69
N ASN A 66 2.75 -20.15 -7.91
CA ASN A 66 2.08 -21.34 -7.37
C ASN A 66 0.98 -20.98 -6.36
N ASP A 67 1.25 -20.06 -5.45
CA ASP A 67 0.27 -19.60 -4.45
C ASP A 67 -0.96 -19.00 -5.16
N LEU A 68 -0.73 -18.09 -6.11
CA LEU A 68 -1.81 -17.36 -6.79
C LEU A 68 -2.56 -18.23 -7.81
N GLU A 69 -1.94 -19.28 -8.36
CA GLU A 69 -2.64 -20.31 -9.12
C GLU A 69 -3.71 -21.00 -8.26
N ALA A 70 -3.34 -21.38 -7.03
CA ALA A 70 -4.27 -22.02 -6.10
C ALA A 70 -5.43 -21.07 -5.72
N TYR A 71 -5.14 -19.79 -5.48
CA TYR A 71 -6.16 -18.78 -5.18
C TYR A 71 -7.12 -18.59 -6.34
N GLY A 72 -6.60 -18.53 -7.57
CA GLY A 72 -7.40 -18.45 -8.79
C GLY A 72 -8.32 -19.67 -8.96
N LYS A 73 -7.84 -20.89 -8.68
CA LYS A 73 -8.64 -22.13 -8.70
C LYS A 73 -9.79 -22.12 -7.67
N LEU A 74 -9.62 -21.42 -6.55
CA LEU A 74 -10.67 -21.20 -5.54
C LEU A 74 -11.67 -20.09 -5.91
N GLY A 75 -11.44 -19.39 -7.03
CA GLY A 75 -12.29 -18.30 -7.50
C GLY A 75 -12.01 -16.95 -6.84
N MET A 76 -10.93 -16.82 -6.08
CA MET A 76 -10.52 -15.52 -5.52
C MET A 76 -10.14 -14.54 -6.63
N ASN A 77 -10.41 -13.27 -6.42
CA ASN A 77 -10.14 -12.20 -7.38
C ASN A 77 -9.37 -11.01 -6.78
N THR A 78 -8.96 -11.09 -5.52
CA THR A 78 -8.08 -10.12 -4.90
C THR A 78 -7.17 -10.77 -3.86
N ILE A 79 -6.05 -10.10 -3.59
CA ILE A 79 -5.15 -10.36 -2.46
C ILE A 79 -4.85 -9.03 -1.79
N ARG A 80 -4.72 -9.00 -0.46
CA ARG A 80 -4.28 -7.81 0.30
C ARG A 80 -2.83 -8.00 0.70
N VAL A 81 -1.94 -7.14 0.18
CA VAL A 81 -0.49 -7.30 0.24
C VAL A 81 0.12 -6.16 1.05
N PHE A 82 0.85 -6.52 2.10
CA PHE A 82 1.54 -5.58 2.97
C PHE A 82 2.93 -5.26 2.41
N MET A 83 3.16 -3.99 2.11
CA MET A 83 4.46 -3.46 1.73
C MET A 83 5.21 -2.92 2.95
N ILE A 84 6.48 -2.54 2.77
CA ILE A 84 7.29 -1.97 3.84
C ILE A 84 8.29 -0.94 3.29
N ASP A 85 8.32 0.23 3.93
CA ASP A 85 9.20 1.37 3.60
C ASP A 85 10.68 1.00 3.58
N VAL A 86 11.11 0.10 4.48
CA VAL A 86 12.51 -0.35 4.58
C VAL A 86 12.98 -1.05 3.30
N ALA A 87 12.17 -1.97 2.74
CA ALA A 87 12.53 -2.68 1.51
C ALA A 87 12.63 -1.72 0.32
N TYR A 88 11.72 -0.74 0.25
CA TYR A 88 11.78 0.31 -0.76
C TYR A 88 13.02 1.19 -0.60
N THR A 89 13.34 1.63 0.63
CA THR A 89 14.45 2.57 0.88
C THR A 89 15.81 2.00 0.45
N ILE A 90 15.99 0.69 0.54
CA ILE A 90 17.24 0.00 0.17
C ILE A 90 17.40 -0.09 -1.35
N ASP A 91 16.31 -0.40 -2.05
CA ASP A 91 16.30 -0.66 -3.48
C ASP A 91 14.96 -0.21 -4.10
N PRO A 92 14.75 1.11 -4.31
CA PRO A 92 13.49 1.63 -4.81
C PRO A 92 13.11 1.05 -6.18
N THR A 93 14.07 0.97 -7.09
CA THR A 93 13.88 0.47 -8.44
C THR A 93 13.54 -1.03 -8.43
N GLY A 94 14.32 -1.84 -7.72
CA GLY A 94 14.04 -3.28 -7.65
C GLY A 94 12.80 -3.59 -6.83
N PHE A 95 12.47 -2.81 -5.79
CA PHE A 95 11.21 -2.95 -5.04
C PHE A 95 10.01 -2.80 -5.98
N LYS A 96 9.98 -1.75 -6.79
CA LYS A 96 8.92 -1.54 -7.79
C LYS A 96 8.92 -2.60 -8.88
N SER A 97 10.08 -3.10 -9.29
CA SER A 97 10.19 -4.22 -10.23
C SER A 97 9.54 -5.49 -9.67
N ARG A 98 9.87 -5.85 -8.42
CA ARG A 98 9.29 -7.01 -7.70
C ARG A 98 7.78 -6.85 -7.49
N LEU A 99 7.32 -5.65 -7.13
CA LEU A 99 5.91 -5.33 -7.03
C LEU A 99 5.19 -5.48 -8.38
N ASN A 100 5.77 -5.01 -9.48
CA ASN A 100 5.23 -5.22 -10.82
C ASN A 100 5.20 -6.71 -11.22
N THR A 101 6.20 -7.50 -10.80
CA THR A 101 6.20 -8.96 -11.00
C THR A 101 5.02 -9.61 -10.27
N LEU A 102 4.80 -9.28 -8.99
CA LEU A 102 3.64 -9.75 -8.22
C LEU A 102 2.31 -9.37 -8.90
N ILE A 103 2.15 -8.11 -9.31
CA ILE A 103 0.95 -7.63 -10.01
C ILE A 103 0.74 -8.40 -11.33
N SER A 104 1.81 -8.67 -12.06
CA SER A 104 1.75 -9.40 -13.34
C SER A 104 1.36 -10.87 -13.15
N ILE A 105 1.88 -11.52 -12.11
CA ILE A 105 1.50 -12.90 -11.73
C ILE A 105 0.04 -12.93 -11.29
N ALA A 106 -0.39 -12.03 -10.40
CA ALA A 106 -1.79 -11.95 -9.96
C ALA A 106 -2.75 -11.79 -11.16
N ALA A 107 -2.40 -10.94 -12.13
CA ALA A 107 -3.20 -10.70 -13.32
C ALA A 107 -3.37 -11.96 -14.21
N LYS A 108 -2.38 -12.87 -14.26
CA LYS A 108 -2.49 -14.17 -14.96
C LYS A 108 -3.68 -15.00 -14.47
N TYR A 109 -4.03 -14.85 -13.20
CA TYR A 109 -5.12 -15.57 -12.53
C TYR A 109 -6.38 -14.72 -12.33
N GLY A 110 -6.45 -13.52 -12.94
CA GLY A 110 -7.58 -12.61 -12.78
C GLY A 110 -7.71 -12.00 -11.37
N ILE A 111 -6.61 -11.99 -10.61
CA ILE A 111 -6.52 -11.43 -9.26
C ILE A 111 -6.00 -10.00 -9.36
N LYS A 112 -6.66 -9.07 -8.69
CA LYS A 112 -6.23 -7.68 -8.56
C LYS A 112 -5.73 -7.39 -7.13
N PRO A 113 -4.45 -7.07 -6.92
CA PRO A 113 -3.94 -6.79 -5.58
C PRO A 113 -4.52 -5.50 -4.98
N THR A 114 -4.83 -5.55 -3.70
CA THR A 114 -4.93 -4.39 -2.80
C THR A 114 -3.57 -4.19 -2.16
N LEU A 115 -2.95 -3.02 -2.35
CA LEU A 115 -1.57 -2.76 -1.92
C LEU A 115 -1.55 -1.85 -0.71
N LEU A 116 -0.89 -2.30 0.35
CA LEU A 116 -0.92 -1.68 1.66
C LEU A 116 0.42 -1.08 2.06
N PHE A 117 0.43 0.18 2.49
CA PHE A 117 1.68 0.91 2.80
C PHE A 117 2.19 0.72 4.23
N PHE A 118 1.32 0.92 5.23
CA PHE A 118 1.74 1.02 6.63
C PHE A 118 0.95 0.08 7.55
N THR A 119 1.58 -0.48 8.58
CA THR A 119 0.95 -1.32 9.61
C THR A 119 1.73 -1.20 10.93
N PRO A 120 1.05 -1.16 12.10
CA PRO A 120 1.72 -1.32 13.38
C PRO A 120 2.20 -2.77 13.57
N SER A 121 3.16 -2.97 14.46
CA SER A 121 3.61 -4.31 14.91
C SER A 121 4.48 -4.22 16.17
N ALA A 122 4.69 -5.35 16.85
CA ALA A 122 5.63 -5.47 17.96
C ALA A 122 7.11 -5.31 17.54
N ILE A 123 7.48 -5.70 16.31
CA ILE A 123 8.83 -5.43 15.77
C ILE A 123 8.86 -4.00 15.24
N ALA A 124 9.06 -3.06 16.16
CA ALA A 124 8.93 -1.63 15.92
C ALA A 124 9.96 -1.05 14.93
N ASN A 125 11.18 -1.60 14.90
CA ASN A 125 12.27 -1.11 14.06
C ASN A 125 12.91 -2.27 13.29
N PRO A 126 12.26 -2.74 12.21
CA PRO A 126 12.76 -3.84 11.41
C PRO A 126 14.09 -3.47 10.72
N VAL A 127 14.98 -4.45 10.60
CA VAL A 127 16.30 -4.28 9.98
C VAL A 127 16.42 -5.15 8.73
N PRO A 128 17.11 -4.66 7.69
CA PRO A 128 17.27 -5.44 6.47
C PRO A 128 18.20 -6.64 6.62
N GLY A 129 18.13 -7.51 5.62
CA GLY A 129 18.82 -8.78 5.56
C GLY A 129 17.94 -9.94 6.01
N LYS A 130 18.60 -11.02 6.44
CA LYS A 130 17.91 -12.24 6.88
C LYS A 130 17.01 -11.96 8.07
N GLN A 131 15.74 -12.30 7.95
CA GLN A 131 14.76 -12.12 9.02
C GLN A 131 14.84 -13.27 10.05
N PRO A 132 14.50 -13.01 11.33
CA PRO A 132 14.42 -14.07 12.34
C PRO A 132 13.38 -15.13 11.97
N LEU A 133 13.63 -16.38 12.36
CA LEU A 133 12.64 -17.43 12.22
C LEU A 133 11.42 -17.13 13.11
N PRO A 134 10.20 -17.52 12.68
CA PRO A 134 9.02 -17.39 13.51
C PRO A 134 9.17 -18.18 14.81
N ILE A 135 8.58 -17.67 15.88
CA ILE A 135 8.57 -18.30 17.20
C ILE A 135 7.39 -19.30 17.24
N PRO A 136 7.64 -20.61 17.43
CA PRO A 136 6.56 -21.59 17.45
C PRO A 136 5.48 -21.27 18.49
N GLY A 137 4.22 -21.27 18.06
CA GLY A 137 3.06 -21.00 18.92
C GLY A 137 2.80 -19.53 19.21
N VAL A 138 3.57 -18.60 18.65
CA VAL A 138 3.34 -17.16 18.76
C VAL A 138 2.86 -16.62 17.42
N GLU A 139 1.62 -16.13 17.40
CA GLU A 139 1.02 -15.53 16.21
C GLU A 139 1.77 -14.26 15.82
N SER A 140 1.99 -14.07 14.51
CA SER A 140 2.65 -12.88 13.93
C SER A 140 4.01 -12.51 14.55
N SER A 141 4.75 -13.49 15.08
CA SER A 141 6.00 -13.29 15.84
C SER A 141 7.13 -12.58 15.07
N GLY A 142 7.07 -12.59 13.74
CA GLY A 142 8.04 -11.94 12.86
C GLY A 142 7.51 -10.68 12.16
N TRP A 143 6.26 -10.28 12.43
CA TRP A 143 5.60 -9.19 11.71
C TRP A 143 6.32 -7.86 11.96
N ALA A 144 6.53 -7.07 10.90
CA ALA A 144 7.32 -5.84 10.97
C ALA A 144 6.43 -4.60 10.93
N GLN A 145 6.72 -3.62 11.80
CA GLN A 145 6.07 -2.32 11.80
C GLN A 145 6.58 -1.47 10.62
N THR A 146 5.67 -0.78 9.96
CA THR A 146 5.99 0.17 8.89
C THR A 146 5.00 1.35 8.92
N PRO A 147 5.46 2.62 8.93
CA PRO A 147 6.87 3.00 9.03
C PRO A 147 7.45 2.54 10.37
N SER A 148 8.77 2.31 10.42
CA SER A 148 9.42 1.98 11.69
C SER A 148 9.08 3.02 12.78
N ALA A 149 9.03 2.62 14.05
CA ALA A 149 8.70 3.52 15.15
C ALA A 149 9.63 4.75 15.19
N ASN A 150 10.92 4.58 14.85
CA ASN A 150 11.87 5.68 14.71
C ASN A 150 11.48 6.67 13.59
N ASN A 151 10.95 6.18 12.47
CA ASN A 151 10.48 7.04 11.37
C ASN A 151 9.11 7.66 11.69
N LEU A 152 8.22 6.93 12.36
CA LEU A 152 6.91 7.45 12.77
C LEU A 152 7.06 8.62 13.74
N MET A 153 7.86 8.45 14.79
CA MET A 153 8.04 9.43 15.86
C MET A 153 9.03 10.55 15.53
N ASN A 154 9.50 10.65 14.29
CA ASN A 154 10.42 11.69 13.85
C ASN A 154 9.92 12.35 12.56
N PRO A 155 9.19 13.49 12.65
CA PRO A 155 8.66 14.17 11.47
C PRO A 155 9.70 14.56 10.41
N SER A 156 10.98 14.67 10.77
CA SER A 156 12.05 14.93 9.80
C SER A 156 12.28 13.79 8.80
N THR A 157 11.80 12.58 9.08
CA THR A 157 11.89 11.43 8.16
C THR A 157 10.67 11.29 7.25
N TRP A 158 9.57 12.01 7.52
CA TRP A 158 8.33 11.91 6.75
C TRP A 158 8.49 12.26 5.25
N PRO A 159 9.35 13.21 4.83
CA PRO A 159 9.59 13.44 3.40
C PRO A 159 10.09 12.20 2.63
N THR A 160 10.81 11.29 3.29
CA THR A 160 11.24 10.02 2.68
C THR A 160 10.06 9.06 2.54
N LEU A 161 9.16 9.01 3.54
CA LEU A 161 7.92 8.21 3.48
C LEU A 161 6.95 8.77 2.42
N GLU A 162 6.86 10.09 2.30
CA GLU A 162 6.13 10.76 1.22
C GLU A 162 6.68 10.35 -0.15
N THR A 163 8.01 10.38 -0.31
CA THR A 163 8.67 9.94 -1.54
C THR A 163 8.32 8.48 -1.87
N TYR A 164 8.36 7.59 -0.88
CA TYR A 164 7.97 6.19 -1.03
C TYR A 164 6.52 6.04 -1.51
N VAL A 165 5.57 6.68 -0.83
CA VAL A 165 4.14 6.61 -1.18
C VAL A 165 3.90 7.17 -2.58
N LYS A 166 4.41 8.37 -2.87
CA LYS A 166 4.22 9.03 -4.18
C LYS A 166 4.86 8.25 -5.32
N ASP A 167 6.06 7.69 -5.13
CA ASP A 167 6.76 6.95 -6.18
C ASP A 167 6.05 5.63 -6.50
N VAL A 168 5.62 4.88 -5.48
CA VAL A 168 4.89 3.62 -5.69
C VAL A 168 3.51 3.88 -6.27
N VAL A 169 2.69 4.76 -5.67
CA VAL A 169 1.35 5.06 -6.20
C VAL A 169 1.47 5.65 -7.60
N GLY A 170 2.39 6.59 -7.84
CA GLY A 170 2.60 7.24 -9.13
C GLY A 170 3.03 6.26 -10.23
N THR A 171 3.86 5.27 -9.90
CA THR A 171 4.28 4.22 -10.84
C THR A 171 3.11 3.36 -11.33
N PHE A 172 2.12 3.10 -10.46
CA PHE A 172 0.98 2.22 -10.75
C PHE A 172 -0.37 2.97 -10.82
N ALA A 173 -0.35 4.31 -10.91
CA ALA A 173 -1.54 5.17 -10.79
C ALA A 173 -2.63 4.86 -11.82
N ASN A 174 -2.24 4.40 -13.01
CA ASN A 174 -3.15 4.04 -14.11
C ASN A 174 -3.21 2.53 -14.37
N ASP A 175 -2.62 1.70 -13.50
CA ASP A 175 -2.59 0.26 -13.67
C ASP A 175 -3.89 -0.39 -13.18
N SER A 176 -4.75 -0.78 -14.11
CA SER A 176 -6.04 -1.43 -13.82
C SER A 176 -5.94 -2.82 -13.16
N ARG A 177 -4.72 -3.37 -13.06
CA ARG A 177 -4.43 -4.62 -12.36
C ARG A 177 -4.39 -4.42 -10.84
N VAL A 178 -4.18 -3.20 -10.35
CA VAL A 178 -4.31 -2.86 -8.92
C VAL A 178 -5.78 -2.56 -8.60
N LEU A 179 -6.29 -3.14 -7.51
CA LEU A 179 -7.70 -2.98 -7.09
C LEU A 179 -7.92 -1.67 -6.33
N MET A 180 -7.13 -1.45 -5.27
CA MET A 180 -7.20 -0.29 -4.38
C MET A 180 -5.89 -0.10 -3.61
N TRP A 181 -5.71 1.09 -3.05
CA TRP A 181 -4.60 1.42 -2.16
C TRP A 181 -5.08 1.45 -0.72
N ASP A 182 -4.44 0.65 0.14
CA ASP A 182 -4.69 0.66 1.57
C ASP A 182 -3.58 1.46 2.26
N ILE A 183 -3.89 2.66 2.72
CA ILE A 183 -2.89 3.58 3.25
C ILE A 183 -2.31 3.05 4.55
N TRP A 184 -3.13 2.44 5.40
CA TRP A 184 -2.69 2.02 6.72
C TRP A 184 -3.59 0.92 7.29
N ASN A 185 -2.99 -0.19 7.67
CA ASN A 185 -3.63 -1.28 8.40
C ASN A 185 -3.82 -0.91 9.87
N GLU A 186 -5.05 -1.01 10.39
CA GLU A 186 -5.34 -0.97 11.82
C GLU A 186 -4.49 0.02 12.64
N PRO A 187 -4.48 1.32 12.31
CA PRO A 187 -3.28 2.14 12.48
C PRO A 187 -2.80 2.29 13.92
N ASP A 188 -3.73 2.31 14.89
CA ASP A 188 -3.48 2.47 16.32
C ASP A 188 -3.40 1.14 17.10
N ASN A 189 -3.49 -0.02 16.43
CA ASN A 189 -3.46 -1.32 17.08
C ASN A 189 -2.10 -1.62 17.73
N GLY A 190 -2.09 -1.79 19.06
CA GLY A 190 -0.89 -2.14 19.82
C GLY A 190 0.12 -1.01 20.03
N LEU A 191 -0.14 0.20 19.54
CA LEU A 191 0.74 1.36 19.71
C LEU A 191 0.55 2.06 21.06
N ASN A 192 1.62 2.68 21.56
CA ASN A 192 1.53 3.50 22.77
C ASN A 192 0.99 4.92 22.45
N SER A 193 0.59 5.68 23.48
CA SER A 193 -0.04 7.00 23.30
C SER A 193 0.83 8.02 22.57
N THR A 194 2.15 7.94 22.72
CA THR A 194 3.09 8.84 22.01
C THR A 194 3.10 8.50 20.53
N GLU A 195 3.21 7.21 20.18
CA GLU A 195 3.16 6.77 18.77
C GLU A 195 1.83 7.13 18.12
N VAL A 196 0.70 6.93 18.81
CA VAL A 196 -0.63 7.33 18.32
C VAL A 196 -0.70 8.83 18.04
N SER A 197 -0.06 9.67 18.85
CA SER A 197 -0.03 11.12 18.60
C SER A 197 0.70 11.51 17.31
N PHE A 198 1.74 10.76 16.91
CA PHE A 198 2.44 10.99 15.64
C PHE A 198 1.68 10.37 14.47
N LEU A 199 1.10 9.19 14.67
CA LEU A 199 0.22 8.52 13.73
C LEU A 199 -0.95 9.44 13.31
N ASP A 200 -1.67 10.01 14.27
CA ASP A 200 -2.85 10.86 13.98
C ASP A 200 -2.46 12.13 13.19
N GLN A 201 -1.21 12.58 13.27
CA GLN A 201 -0.69 13.65 12.42
C GLN A 201 -0.30 13.18 11.02
N MET A 202 0.31 11.99 10.91
CA MET A 202 0.83 11.47 9.65
C MET A 202 -0.25 10.84 8.78
N LEU A 203 -1.28 10.21 9.37
CA LEU A 203 -2.30 9.46 8.63
C LEU A 203 -3.00 10.32 7.55
N PRO A 204 -3.50 11.54 7.83
CA PRO A 204 -4.07 12.40 6.79
C PRO A 204 -3.05 12.77 5.69
N GLN A 205 -1.79 13.01 6.06
CA GLN A 205 -0.73 13.33 5.11
C GLN A 205 -0.43 12.14 4.19
N ALA A 206 -0.42 10.90 4.71
CA ALA A 206 -0.22 9.70 3.90
C ALA A 206 -1.32 9.53 2.84
N PHE A 207 -2.57 9.83 3.19
CA PHE A 207 -3.66 9.93 2.22
C PHE A 207 -3.41 11.02 1.19
N GLU A 208 -3.02 12.23 1.60
CA GLU A 208 -2.70 13.34 0.69
C GLU A 208 -1.56 13.00 -0.26
N TRP A 209 -0.50 12.33 0.21
CA TRP A 209 0.63 11.90 -0.63
C TRP A 209 0.15 10.97 -1.75
N ALA A 210 -0.59 9.91 -1.41
CA ALA A 210 -1.15 8.99 -2.39
C ALA A 210 -2.12 9.69 -3.34
N ARG A 211 -2.98 10.58 -2.83
CA ARG A 211 -3.98 11.28 -3.63
C ARG A 211 -3.36 12.32 -4.58
N SER A 212 -2.23 12.92 -4.21
CA SER A 212 -1.54 13.94 -5.00
C SER A 212 -1.05 13.45 -6.37
N VAL A 213 -0.84 12.15 -6.53
CA VAL A 213 -0.43 11.54 -7.81
C VAL A 213 -1.62 10.99 -8.61
N ASN A 214 -2.84 11.32 -8.18
CA ASN A 214 -4.10 11.07 -8.88
C ASN A 214 -4.29 9.62 -9.39
N PRO A 215 -4.22 8.60 -8.52
CA PRO A 215 -4.49 7.21 -8.92
C PRO A 215 -5.96 7.00 -9.31
N ILE A 216 -6.19 6.14 -10.29
CA ILE A 216 -7.54 5.71 -10.71
C ILE A 216 -8.21 4.78 -9.69
N GLN A 217 -7.41 4.20 -8.79
CA GLN A 217 -7.91 3.31 -7.73
C GLN A 217 -8.31 4.12 -6.48
N PRO A 218 -9.28 3.63 -5.69
CA PRO A 218 -9.65 4.26 -4.44
C PRO A 218 -8.55 4.10 -3.37
N LEU A 219 -8.52 5.04 -2.43
CA LEU A 219 -7.75 4.99 -1.20
C LEU A 219 -8.64 4.55 -0.03
N THR A 220 -8.12 3.70 0.86
CA THR A 220 -8.78 3.28 2.10
C THR A 220 -7.79 3.14 3.25
N SER A 221 -8.27 2.93 4.47
CA SER A 221 -7.48 2.48 5.62
C SER A 221 -8.36 1.61 6.52
N SER A 222 -7.86 0.43 6.94
CA SER A 222 -8.69 -0.56 7.62
C SER A 222 -9.01 -0.20 9.07
N ILE A 223 -10.30 -0.03 9.36
CA ILE A 223 -10.80 0.24 10.72
C ILE A 223 -10.95 -1.09 11.46
N TRP A 224 -10.30 -1.23 12.62
CA TRP A 224 -10.36 -2.47 13.42
C TRP A 224 -11.13 -2.33 14.73
N ASN A 225 -11.18 -1.11 15.29
CA ASN A 225 -11.78 -0.85 16.58
C ASN A 225 -13.05 0.01 16.45
N SER A 226 -12.95 1.32 16.62
CA SER A 226 -14.11 2.22 16.68
C SER A 226 -14.05 3.31 15.63
N ILE A 227 -15.12 3.44 14.85
CA ILE A 227 -15.33 4.58 13.93
C ILE A 227 -15.41 5.94 14.65
N THR A 228 -15.56 5.94 15.98
CA THR A 228 -15.74 7.17 16.78
C THR A 228 -14.46 7.66 17.46
N SER A 229 -13.38 6.87 17.44
CA SER A 229 -12.06 7.27 17.96
C SER A 229 -11.45 8.41 17.12
N SER A 230 -10.38 9.05 17.62
CA SER A 230 -9.64 10.04 16.82
C SER A 230 -9.14 9.41 15.52
N THR A 231 -8.41 8.30 15.61
CA THR A 231 -7.89 7.53 14.48
C THR A 231 -9.00 7.10 13.53
N GLY A 232 -10.08 6.51 14.05
CA GLY A 232 -11.20 6.02 13.23
C GLY A 232 -11.89 7.13 12.43
N ARG A 233 -12.02 8.34 13.01
CA ARG A 233 -12.53 9.51 12.30
C ARG A 233 -11.58 9.98 11.21
N LEU A 234 -10.27 9.96 11.45
CA LEU A 234 -9.28 10.29 10.43
C LEU A 234 -9.33 9.30 9.26
N GLN A 235 -9.45 8.00 9.53
CA GLN A 235 -9.60 6.97 8.50
C GLN A 235 -10.83 7.22 7.63
N ILE A 236 -12.01 7.41 8.24
CA ILE A 236 -13.26 7.62 7.51
C ILE A 236 -13.24 8.92 6.71
N ASN A 237 -12.75 10.01 7.31
CA ASN A 237 -12.79 11.32 6.68
C ASN A 237 -11.79 11.47 5.53
N ASN A 238 -10.84 10.55 5.37
CA ASN A 238 -9.83 10.60 4.30
C ASN A 238 -10.00 9.49 3.24
N SER A 239 -10.79 8.46 3.51
CA SER A 239 -10.93 7.33 2.59
C SER A 239 -11.93 7.60 1.47
N ASP A 240 -11.63 7.14 0.26
CA ASP A 240 -12.57 7.15 -0.86
C ASP A 240 -13.65 6.06 -0.70
N ILE A 241 -13.27 4.94 -0.08
CA ILE A 241 -14.15 3.81 0.28
C ILE A 241 -13.83 3.39 1.72
N VAL A 242 -14.80 2.84 2.44
CA VAL A 242 -14.57 2.38 3.82
C VAL A 242 -14.21 0.90 3.84
N SER A 243 -13.07 0.54 4.44
CA SER A 243 -12.71 -0.83 4.80
C SER A 243 -12.65 -1.01 6.32
N PHE A 244 -12.98 -2.22 6.79
CA PHE A 244 -12.96 -2.56 8.21
C PHE A 244 -12.67 -4.05 8.42
N HIS A 245 -12.17 -4.39 9.61
CA HIS A 245 -11.98 -5.77 10.07
C HIS A 245 -13.08 -6.15 11.07
N LYS A 246 -13.45 -7.43 11.12
CA LYS A 246 -14.49 -7.96 12.00
C LYS A 246 -14.06 -9.27 12.64
#